data_AF-A0A4S4D736-F1
#
_entry.id   AF-A0A4S4D736-F1
#
_cell.length_a   1.000
_cell.length_b   1.000
_cell.length_c   1.000
_cell.angle_alpha   90.00
_cell.angle_beta   90.00
_cell.angle_gamma   90.00
#
_symmetry.space_group_name_H-M   'P 1'
#
loop_
_entity.id
_entity.type
_entity.pdbx_description
1 polymer ?
#
loop_
_entity_poly.entity_id
_entity_poly.type
_entity_poly.pdbx_seq_one_letter_code
_entity_poly.pdbx_strand_id
1 'polypeptide(L)'
;MDSKLYNAAMEGNINILKLNEEHVNFQLTSNKNTVLHFAALFGQTECVEEVLKMNSSLLCQTNVKGDTALHLAAREGQQDSIDALIKCAKNLDAEGSVELESGSTMTKKMLRARNEDGDTALHDAVRLYSHWIILLRLLAEDPEYTYTANNAGETPLYIAAERRHHQVVSRILKTCTAPAYDGPGCRTALHTTVISNDEGSTKTLLDWKKDLDYSSWYQSFKLQ
;
A
#
# COMPACT_ATOMS: atom_id res chain seq x y z
N MET A 1 0.60 10.78 -23.17
CA MET A 1 -0.40 11.63 -22.51
C MET A 1 -0.14 13.07 -22.93
N ASP A 2 -1.19 13.80 -23.25
CA ASP A 2 -1.21 15.22 -23.52
C ASP A 2 -0.68 15.97 -22.30
N SER A 3 0.29 16.87 -22.53
CA SER A 3 0.88 17.70 -21.49
C SER A 3 -0.16 18.52 -20.73
N LYS A 4 -1.30 18.86 -21.35
CA LYS A 4 -2.41 19.57 -20.70
C LYS A 4 -3.08 18.73 -19.62
N LEU A 5 -3.39 17.46 -19.90
CA LEU A 5 -4.01 16.57 -18.92
C LEU A 5 -3.03 16.24 -17.79
N TYR A 6 -1.76 16.04 -18.13
CA TYR A 6 -0.70 15.87 -17.14
C TYR A 6 -0.60 17.10 -16.22
N ASN A 7 -0.46 18.30 -16.78
CA ASN A 7 -0.36 19.54 -15.98
C ASN A 7 -1.63 19.76 -15.15
N ALA A 8 -2.81 19.48 -15.70
CA ALA A 8 -4.06 19.58 -14.96
C ALA A 8 -4.10 18.63 -13.75
N ALA A 9 -3.66 17.37 -13.93
CA ALA A 9 -3.59 16.41 -12.83
C ALA A 9 -2.52 16.75 -11.78
N MET A 10 -1.43 17.41 -12.20
CA MET A 10 -0.35 17.84 -11.31
C MET A 10 -0.71 19.10 -10.52
N GLU A 11 -1.37 20.07 -11.16
CA GLU A 11 -1.75 21.37 -10.58
C GLU A 11 -3.11 21.35 -9.89
N GLY A 12 -3.88 20.27 -10.01
CA GLY A 12 -5.23 20.17 -9.45
C GLY A 12 -6.30 20.88 -10.28
N ASN A 13 -6.08 21.11 -11.58
CA ASN A 13 -7.00 21.86 -12.43
C ASN A 13 -8.14 20.97 -12.96
N ILE A 14 -9.16 20.78 -12.12
CA ILE A 14 -10.36 19.96 -12.40
C ILE A 14 -11.10 20.43 -13.67
N ASN A 15 -11.12 21.74 -13.94
CA ASN A 15 -11.85 22.29 -15.07
C ASN A 15 -11.29 21.77 -16.41
N ILE A 16 -9.95 21.65 -16.52
CA ILE A 16 -9.32 21.08 -17.71
C ILE A 16 -9.64 19.59 -17.83
N LEU A 17 -9.67 18.86 -16.72
CA LEU A 17 -10.05 17.43 -16.72
C LEU A 17 -11.48 17.23 -17.22
N LYS A 18 -12.43 18.05 -16.72
CA LYS A 18 -13.84 18.05 -17.16
C LYS A 18 -14.02 18.37 -18.63
N LEU A 19 -13.32 19.38 -19.13
CA LEU A 19 -13.38 19.76 -20.54
C LEU A 19 -12.82 18.68 -21.48
N ASN A 20 -12.08 17.71 -20.96
CA ASN A 20 -11.43 16.65 -21.72
C ASN A 20 -11.82 15.25 -21.20
N GLU A 21 -13.02 15.10 -20.63
CA GLU A 21 -13.50 13.86 -19.99
C GLU A 21 -13.32 12.61 -20.86
N GLU A 22 -13.66 12.70 -22.15
CA GLU A 22 -13.49 11.58 -23.10
C GLU A 22 -12.02 11.12 -23.22
N HIS A 23 -11.06 12.02 -23.05
CA HIS A 23 -9.63 11.74 -23.19
C HIS A 23 -8.98 11.26 -21.89
N VAL A 24 -9.52 11.63 -20.73
CA VAL A 24 -9.00 11.22 -19.40
C VAL A 24 -8.90 9.69 -19.29
N ASN A 25 -9.78 8.97 -19.99
CA ASN A 25 -9.91 7.52 -19.92
C ASN A 25 -8.89 6.74 -20.75
N PHE A 26 -8.43 7.30 -21.87
CA PHE A 26 -7.59 6.57 -22.83
C PHE A 26 -6.15 7.05 -22.85
N GLN A 27 -5.89 8.26 -22.35
CA GLN A 27 -4.55 8.82 -22.41
C GLN A 27 -3.65 8.23 -21.34
N LEU A 28 -2.62 7.53 -21.81
CA LEU A 28 -1.57 6.96 -21.02
C LEU A 28 -0.23 7.62 -21.34
N THR A 29 0.69 7.65 -20.38
CA THR A 29 2.10 7.97 -20.66
C THR A 29 2.82 6.78 -21.28
N SER A 30 4.09 6.96 -21.67
CA SER A 30 4.97 5.84 -22.07
C SER A 30 5.06 4.76 -20.99
N ASN A 31 5.00 5.17 -19.72
CA ASN A 31 5.00 4.27 -18.56
C ASN A 31 3.58 3.80 -18.17
N LYS A 32 2.59 3.97 -19.04
CA LYS A 32 1.18 3.62 -18.78
C LYS A 32 0.56 4.31 -17.55
N ASN A 33 1.12 5.42 -17.08
CA ASN A 33 0.46 6.20 -16.03
C ASN A 33 -0.79 6.86 -16.61
N THR A 34 -1.88 6.78 -15.83
CA THR A 34 -3.16 7.45 -16.09
C THR A 34 -3.18 8.82 -15.42
N VAL A 35 -4.21 9.62 -15.71
CA VAL A 35 -4.46 10.90 -15.00
C VAL A 35 -4.60 10.66 -13.48
N LEU A 36 -5.25 9.57 -13.08
CA LEU A 36 -5.42 9.19 -11.67
C LEU A 36 -4.09 8.92 -10.97
N HIS A 37 -3.12 8.30 -11.65
CA HIS A 37 -1.79 8.08 -11.09
C HIS A 37 -1.12 9.41 -10.72
N PHE A 38 -1.20 10.43 -11.58
CA PHE A 38 -0.60 11.73 -11.31
C PHE A 38 -1.37 12.52 -10.24
N ALA A 39 -2.71 12.54 -10.31
CA ALA A 39 -3.51 13.19 -9.29
C ALA A 39 -3.21 12.63 -7.89
N ALA A 40 -3.11 11.31 -7.77
CA ALA A 40 -2.79 10.64 -6.52
C ALA A 40 -1.33 10.85 -6.07
N LEU A 41 -0.37 10.87 -7.01
CA LEU A 41 1.05 11.14 -6.74
C LEU A 41 1.27 12.56 -6.18
N PHE A 42 0.56 13.54 -6.73
CA PHE A 42 0.70 14.96 -6.36
C PHE A 42 -0.27 15.43 -5.28
N GLY A 43 -1.07 14.54 -4.68
CA GLY A 43 -1.98 14.90 -3.59
C GLY A 43 -3.21 15.68 -4.05
N GLN A 44 -3.58 15.64 -5.33
CA GLN A 44 -4.70 16.40 -5.89
C GLN A 44 -6.03 15.69 -5.65
N THR A 45 -6.48 15.71 -4.40
CA THR A 45 -7.65 14.99 -3.88
C THR A 45 -8.93 15.22 -4.68
N GLU A 46 -9.22 16.47 -5.03
CA GLU A 46 -10.43 16.80 -5.80
C GLU A 46 -10.36 16.26 -7.24
N CYS A 47 -9.15 16.22 -7.83
CA CYS A 47 -8.93 15.58 -9.12
C CYS A 47 -9.07 14.06 -9.02
N VAL A 48 -8.62 13.44 -7.93
CA VAL A 48 -8.82 12.00 -7.67
C VAL A 48 -10.31 11.66 -7.66
N GLU A 49 -11.11 12.39 -6.88
CA GLU A 49 -12.54 12.15 -6.78
C GLU A 49 -13.25 12.37 -8.13
N GLU A 50 -12.94 13.45 -8.85
CA GLU A 50 -13.59 13.75 -10.12
C GLU A 50 -13.20 12.74 -11.22
N VAL A 51 -11.92 12.36 -11.32
CA VAL A 51 -11.46 11.37 -12.32
C VAL A 51 -12.12 10.02 -12.08
N LEU A 52 -12.30 9.60 -10.82
CA LEU A 52 -12.99 8.35 -10.49
C LEU A 52 -14.50 8.42 -10.70
N LYS A 53 -15.10 9.61 -10.59
CA LYS A 53 -16.49 9.85 -10.94
C LYS A 53 -16.73 9.74 -12.44
N MET A 54 -15.80 10.25 -13.26
CA MET A 54 -15.84 10.12 -14.72
C MET A 54 -15.62 8.66 -15.15
N ASN A 55 -14.69 7.97 -14.49
CA ASN A 55 -14.39 6.58 -14.80
C ASN A 55 -13.78 5.83 -13.61
N SER A 56 -14.62 5.04 -12.96
CA SER A 56 -14.25 4.21 -11.81
C SER A 56 -13.32 3.04 -12.17
N SER A 57 -13.24 2.63 -13.45
CA SER A 57 -12.35 1.53 -13.87
C SER A 57 -10.86 1.85 -13.68
N LEU A 58 -10.52 3.14 -13.57
CA LEU A 58 -9.15 3.61 -13.34
C LEU A 58 -8.63 3.26 -11.93
N LEU A 59 -9.51 2.99 -10.96
CA LEU A 59 -9.17 2.80 -9.54
C LEU A 59 -8.09 1.73 -9.32
N CYS A 60 -8.22 0.60 -10.02
CA CYS A 60 -7.29 -0.53 -9.94
C CYS A 60 -6.41 -0.68 -11.19
N GLN A 61 -6.44 0.30 -12.10
CA GLN A 61 -5.60 0.25 -13.29
C GLN A 61 -4.13 0.44 -12.91
N THR A 62 -3.27 -0.39 -13.49
CA THR A 62 -1.83 -0.38 -13.20
C THR A 62 -1.02 0.28 -14.30
N ASN A 63 0.10 0.89 -13.90
CA ASN A 63 1.12 1.37 -14.83
C ASN A 63 2.08 0.24 -15.25
N VAL A 64 3.16 0.56 -15.98
CA VAL A 64 4.14 -0.46 -16.43
C VAL A 64 4.86 -1.19 -15.29
N LYS A 65 4.92 -0.62 -14.08
CA LYS A 65 5.52 -1.26 -12.89
C LYS A 65 4.50 -2.06 -12.08
N GLY A 66 3.26 -2.18 -12.56
CA GLY A 66 2.18 -2.77 -11.78
C GLY A 66 1.65 -1.86 -10.65
N ASP A 67 2.17 -0.63 -10.51
CA ASP A 67 1.68 0.29 -9.48
C ASP A 67 0.27 0.76 -9.84
N THR A 68 -0.62 0.80 -8.85
CA THR A 68 -1.90 1.53 -8.91
C THR A 68 -1.70 2.96 -8.39
N ALA A 69 -2.72 3.82 -8.57
CA ALA A 69 -2.72 5.16 -7.97
C ALA A 69 -2.48 5.15 -6.44
N LEU A 70 -2.98 4.12 -5.74
CA LEU A 70 -2.77 3.95 -4.30
C LEU A 70 -1.30 3.70 -3.95
N HIS A 71 -0.55 2.95 -4.77
CA HIS A 71 0.89 2.73 -4.55
C HIS A 71 1.66 4.06 -4.61
N LEU A 72 1.37 4.86 -5.63
CA LEU A 72 2.01 6.17 -5.81
C LEU A 72 1.68 7.13 -4.66
N ALA A 73 0.41 7.18 -4.24
CA ALA A 73 0.00 8.03 -3.11
C ALA A 73 0.64 7.57 -1.78
N ALA A 74 0.73 6.26 -1.55
CA ALA A 74 1.38 5.70 -0.36
C ALA A 74 2.88 5.99 -0.33
N ARG A 75 3.54 5.90 -1.49
CA ARG A 75 4.97 6.18 -1.67
C ARG A 75 5.31 7.66 -1.51
N GLU A 76 4.45 8.56 -1.95
CA GLU A 76 4.68 10.01 -1.80
C GLU A 76 4.06 10.60 -0.52
N GLY A 77 3.37 9.78 0.26
CA GLY A 77 2.79 10.24 1.52
C GLY A 77 1.53 11.08 1.39
N GLN A 78 0.79 10.95 0.29
CA GLN A 78 -0.37 11.77 -0.03
C GLN A 78 -1.62 11.28 0.71
N GLN A 79 -1.72 11.62 1.99
CA GLN A 79 -2.78 11.14 2.88
C GLN A 79 -4.17 11.46 2.33
N ASP A 80 -4.41 12.70 1.91
CA ASP A 80 -5.74 13.13 1.46
C ASP A 80 -6.17 12.38 0.18
N SER A 81 -5.22 12.10 -0.72
CA SER A 81 -5.49 11.29 -1.90
C SER A 81 -5.77 9.83 -1.56
N ILE A 82 -5.12 9.26 -0.54
CA ILE A 82 -5.43 7.91 -0.05
C ILE A 82 -6.85 7.86 0.52
N ASP A 83 -7.24 8.87 1.31
CA ASP A 83 -8.58 8.98 1.86
C ASP A 83 -9.64 9.09 0.76
N ALA A 84 -9.41 9.89 -0.28
CA ALA A 84 -10.28 9.98 -1.44
C ALA A 84 -10.37 8.65 -2.21
N LEU A 85 -9.25 7.98 -2.47
CA LEU A 85 -9.23 6.67 -3.15
C LEU A 85 -10.04 5.63 -2.36
N ILE A 86 -9.85 5.54 -1.04
CA ILE A 86 -10.60 4.62 -0.17
C ILE A 86 -12.09 4.96 -0.16
N LYS A 87 -12.44 6.25 -0.04
CA LYS A 87 -13.82 6.72 -0.06
C LYS A 87 -14.50 6.35 -1.38
N CYS A 88 -13.87 6.62 -2.51
CA CYS A 88 -14.39 6.24 -3.82
C CYS A 88 -14.55 4.72 -3.96
N ALA A 89 -13.57 3.93 -3.49
CA ALA A 89 -13.68 2.47 -3.52
C ALA A 89 -14.87 1.94 -2.70
N LYS A 90 -15.11 2.50 -1.51
CA LYS A 90 -16.27 2.16 -0.66
C LYS A 90 -17.60 2.55 -1.28
N ASN A 91 -17.66 3.68 -1.99
CA ASN A 91 -18.87 4.08 -2.72
C ASN A 91 -19.21 3.07 -3.81
N LEU A 92 -18.20 2.61 -4.57
CA LEU A 92 -18.37 1.57 -5.60
C LEU A 92 -18.83 0.23 -5.00
N ASP A 93 -18.36 -0.09 -3.80
CA ASP A 93 -18.82 -1.27 -3.05
C ASP A 93 -20.29 -1.16 -2.64
N ALA A 94 -20.70 0.02 -2.15
CA ALA A 94 -22.07 0.28 -1.72
C ALA A 94 -23.08 0.33 -2.88
N GLU A 95 -22.64 0.75 -4.08
CA GLU A 95 -23.44 0.78 -5.30
C GLU A 95 -23.69 -0.62 -5.89
N GLY A 96 -23.21 -1.69 -5.25
CA GLY A 96 -23.46 -3.08 -5.67
C GLY A 96 -22.86 -3.42 -7.04
N SER A 97 -21.95 -2.58 -7.54
CA SER A 97 -21.49 -2.62 -8.93
C SER A 97 -20.48 -3.73 -9.20
N VAL A 98 -19.94 -4.39 -8.15
CA VAL A 98 -18.85 -5.35 -8.30
C VAL A 98 -18.91 -6.45 -7.24
N GLU A 99 -19.83 -7.40 -7.37
CA GLU A 99 -19.63 -8.73 -6.76
C GLU A 99 -18.49 -9.43 -7.53
N LEU A 100 -17.24 -9.26 -7.06
CA LEU A 100 -16.14 -10.08 -7.56
C LEU A 100 -16.36 -11.52 -7.08
N GLU A 101 -16.01 -12.50 -7.91
CA GLU A 101 -16.30 -13.95 -7.81
C GLU A 101 -15.92 -14.65 -6.47
N SER A 102 -15.36 -13.93 -5.49
CA SER A 102 -14.92 -14.42 -4.18
C SER A 102 -15.47 -13.62 -2.98
N GLY A 103 -16.47 -12.75 -3.17
CA GLY A 103 -16.94 -11.87 -2.08
C GLY A 103 -15.92 -10.78 -1.69
N SER A 104 -14.94 -10.52 -2.55
CA SER A 104 -13.97 -9.45 -2.37
C SER A 104 -14.58 -8.14 -2.86
N THR A 105 -14.55 -7.12 -2.01
CA THR A 105 -14.94 -5.76 -2.39
C THR A 105 -13.88 -5.10 -3.28
N MET A 106 -14.26 -4.06 -4.01
CA MET A 106 -13.35 -3.19 -4.76
C MET A 106 -12.33 -2.53 -3.82
N THR A 107 -12.75 -2.14 -2.61
CA THR A 107 -11.83 -1.65 -1.57
C THR A 107 -10.74 -2.68 -1.26
N LYS A 108 -11.12 -3.95 -1.00
CA LYS A 108 -10.14 -5.02 -0.74
C LYS A 108 -9.27 -5.30 -1.96
N LYS A 109 -9.83 -5.29 -3.18
CA LYS A 109 -9.07 -5.46 -4.43
C LYS A 109 -8.00 -4.39 -4.58
N MET A 110 -8.34 -3.12 -4.32
CA MET A 110 -7.40 -2.00 -4.39
C MET A 110 -6.30 -2.09 -3.32
N LEU A 111 -6.67 -2.34 -2.06
CA LEU A 111 -5.72 -2.41 -0.93
C LEU A 111 -4.74 -3.59 -1.05
N ARG A 112 -5.20 -4.72 -1.60
CA ARG A 112 -4.42 -5.95 -1.77
C ARG A 112 -3.72 -6.05 -3.12
N ALA A 113 -3.86 -5.05 -4.00
CA ALA A 113 -3.18 -5.02 -5.29
C ALA A 113 -1.66 -5.07 -5.08
N ARG A 114 -0.98 -5.87 -5.92
CA ARG A 114 0.47 -6.05 -5.87
C ARG A 114 1.09 -5.54 -7.16
N ASN A 115 2.15 -4.76 -7.05
CA ASN A 115 2.93 -4.28 -8.20
C ASN A 115 3.91 -5.37 -8.71
N GLU A 116 4.77 -5.04 -9.68
CA GLU A 116 5.75 -5.98 -10.25
C GLU A 116 6.79 -6.47 -9.22
N ASP A 117 7.09 -5.69 -8.19
CA ASP A 117 7.95 -6.08 -7.08
C ASP A 117 7.21 -6.94 -6.04
N GLY A 118 5.92 -7.19 -6.26
CA GLY A 118 5.05 -7.87 -5.34
C GLY A 118 4.69 -7.03 -4.12
N ASP A 119 4.96 -5.73 -4.13
CA ASP A 119 4.59 -4.82 -3.04
C ASP A 119 3.12 -4.45 -3.11
N THR A 120 2.50 -4.33 -1.94
CA THR A 120 1.23 -3.62 -1.78
C THR A 120 1.49 -2.16 -1.42
N ALA A 121 0.49 -1.29 -1.50
CA ALA A 121 0.60 0.09 -1.01
C ALA A 121 1.07 0.18 0.47
N LEU A 122 0.76 -0.84 1.30
CA LEU A 122 1.28 -0.91 2.67
C LEU A 122 2.79 -1.16 2.71
N HIS A 123 3.34 -2.00 1.82
CA HIS A 123 4.79 -2.20 1.72
C HIS A 123 5.49 -0.87 1.41
N ASP A 124 4.99 -0.11 0.44
CA ASP A 124 5.51 1.21 0.08
C ASP A 124 5.41 2.21 1.25
N ALA A 125 4.27 2.26 1.94
CA ALA A 125 4.07 3.15 3.08
C ALA A 125 5.04 2.86 4.24
N VAL A 126 5.31 1.58 4.55
CA VAL A 126 6.22 1.21 5.66
C VAL A 126 7.66 1.65 5.39
N ARG A 127 8.08 1.69 4.13
CA ARG A 127 9.47 2.05 3.78
C ARG A 127 9.84 3.47 4.17
N LEU A 128 8.85 4.36 4.33
CA LEU A 128 9.04 5.78 4.58
C LEU A 128 8.46 6.17 5.94
N TYR A 129 9.35 6.56 6.86
CA TYR A 129 8.98 6.91 8.25
C TYR A 129 8.01 8.11 8.35
N SER A 130 8.06 9.03 7.39
CA SER A 130 7.25 10.26 7.36
C SER A 130 5.74 10.01 7.24
N HIS A 131 5.32 8.80 6.89
CA HIS A 131 3.94 8.51 6.48
C HIS A 131 3.23 7.54 7.44
N TRP A 132 3.54 7.62 8.74
CA TRP A 132 2.94 6.76 9.76
C TRP A 132 1.40 6.83 9.81
N ILE A 133 0.81 7.98 9.49
CA ILE A 133 -0.67 8.13 9.46
C ILE A 133 -1.27 7.30 8.33
N ILE A 134 -0.62 7.26 7.17
CA ILE A 134 -1.04 6.47 6.01
C ILE A 134 -1.04 4.99 6.34
N LEU A 135 0.02 4.52 7.01
CA LEU A 135 0.10 3.15 7.47
C LEU A 135 -1.10 2.78 8.35
N LEU A 136 -1.44 3.62 9.34
CA LEU A 136 -2.59 3.37 10.21
C LEU A 136 -3.89 3.33 9.44
N ARG A 137 -4.02 4.22 8.45
CA ARG A 137 -5.20 4.28 7.62
C ARG A 137 -5.37 3.00 6.80
N LEU A 138 -4.33 2.57 6.07
CA LEU A 138 -4.37 1.34 5.26
C LEU A 138 -4.64 0.09 6.12
N LEU A 139 -4.00 -0.01 7.28
CA LEU A 139 -4.19 -1.13 8.21
C LEU A 139 -5.61 -1.21 8.77
N ALA A 140 -6.22 -0.06 9.06
CA ALA A 140 -7.58 -0.01 9.62
C ALA A 140 -8.64 -0.45 8.61
N GLU A 141 -8.37 -0.34 7.30
CA GLU A 141 -9.31 -0.69 6.25
C GLU A 141 -9.35 -2.20 5.92
N ASP A 142 -8.26 -2.92 6.19
CA ASP A 142 -8.19 -4.37 5.95
C ASP A 142 -7.30 -5.09 6.98
N PRO A 143 -7.72 -5.14 8.27
CA PRO A 143 -6.94 -5.71 9.36
C PRO A 143 -6.80 -7.24 9.29
N GLU A 144 -7.67 -7.91 8.53
CA GLU A 144 -7.69 -9.37 8.36
C GLU A 144 -6.66 -9.86 7.34
N TYR A 145 -6.17 -8.98 6.48
CA TYR A 145 -5.20 -9.37 5.46
C TYR A 145 -3.82 -9.56 6.07
N THR A 146 -3.18 -10.68 5.73
CA THR A 146 -1.89 -11.10 6.31
C THR A 146 -0.72 -10.24 5.83
N TYR A 147 -0.84 -9.62 4.65
CA TYR A 147 0.23 -8.93 3.94
C TYR A 147 1.52 -9.77 3.83
N THR A 148 1.49 -10.78 2.98
CA THR A 148 2.61 -11.70 2.75
C THR A 148 3.80 -11.01 2.08
N ALA A 149 4.97 -11.65 2.17
CA ALA A 149 6.23 -11.13 1.66
C ALA A 149 6.18 -10.75 0.17
N ASN A 150 6.84 -9.65 -0.18
CA ASN A 150 7.10 -9.21 -1.57
C ASN A 150 8.10 -10.13 -2.30
N ASN A 151 8.48 -9.79 -3.53
CA ASN A 151 9.42 -10.61 -4.32
C ASN A 151 10.84 -10.64 -3.74
N ALA A 152 11.18 -9.67 -2.87
CA ALA A 152 12.42 -9.68 -2.10
C ALA A 152 12.32 -10.52 -0.82
N GLY A 153 11.16 -11.14 -0.54
CA GLY A 153 10.93 -11.91 0.68
C GLY A 153 10.63 -11.07 1.91
N GLU A 154 10.31 -9.78 1.75
CA GLU A 154 10.08 -8.85 2.85
C GLU A 154 8.58 -8.68 3.13
N THR A 155 8.13 -8.91 4.37
CA THR A 155 6.78 -8.49 4.80
C THR A 155 6.78 -7.05 5.32
N PRO A 156 5.62 -6.36 5.39
CA PRO A 156 5.55 -5.02 5.98
C PRO A 156 6.07 -4.98 7.42
N LEU A 157 5.83 -6.04 8.20
CA LEU A 157 6.36 -6.14 9.57
C LEU A 157 7.88 -6.29 9.59
N TYR A 158 8.46 -7.09 8.67
CA TYR A 158 9.91 -7.20 8.52
C TYR A 158 10.54 -5.87 8.13
N ILE A 159 9.98 -5.17 7.12
CA ILE A 159 10.46 -3.86 6.64
C ILE A 159 10.46 -2.83 7.79
N ALA A 160 9.41 -2.81 8.63
CA ALA A 160 9.32 -1.93 9.79
C ALA A 160 10.38 -2.26 10.85
N ALA A 161 10.59 -3.55 11.13
CA ALA A 161 11.58 -4.03 12.09
C ALA A 161 13.02 -3.75 11.63
N GLU A 162 13.32 -3.96 10.35
CA GLU A 162 14.63 -3.69 9.75
C GLU A 162 15.00 -2.22 9.82
N ARG A 163 14.03 -1.33 9.58
CA ARG A 163 14.20 0.12 9.69
C ARG A 163 14.17 0.65 11.12
N ARG A 164 14.01 -0.22 12.13
CA ARG A 164 13.92 0.13 13.56
C ARG A 164 12.74 1.06 13.87
N HIS A 165 11.65 0.91 13.12
CA HIS A 165 10.43 1.70 13.28
C HIS A 165 9.53 1.09 14.36
N HIS A 166 9.96 1.15 15.62
CA HIS A 166 9.26 0.54 16.75
C HIS A 166 7.77 0.88 16.85
N GLN A 167 7.39 2.14 16.59
CA GLN A 167 5.98 2.56 16.62
C GLN A 167 5.15 1.85 15.54
N VAL A 168 5.73 1.67 14.35
CA VAL A 168 5.09 0.96 13.23
C VAL A 168 4.97 -0.53 13.55
N VAL A 169 6.02 -1.16 14.09
CA VAL A 169 5.98 -2.56 14.56
C VAL A 169 4.85 -2.75 15.57
N SER A 170 4.79 -1.91 16.61
CA SER A 170 3.74 -1.98 17.63
C SER A 170 2.34 -1.81 17.03
N ARG A 171 2.18 -0.95 16.03
CA ARG A 171 0.90 -0.69 15.38
C ARG A 171 0.45 -1.83 14.47
N ILE A 172 1.34 -2.37 13.64
CA ILE A 172 1.03 -3.55 12.81
C ILE A 172 0.55 -4.70 13.70
N LEU A 173 1.25 -5.00 14.79
CA LEU A 173 0.89 -6.10 15.71
C LEU A 173 -0.43 -5.86 16.48
N LYS A 174 -0.81 -4.61 16.71
CA LYS A 174 -2.07 -4.25 17.39
C LYS A 174 -3.27 -4.22 16.45
N THR A 175 -3.06 -3.92 15.17
CA THR A 175 -4.14 -3.69 14.21
C THR A 175 -4.38 -4.91 13.31
N CYS A 176 -3.33 -5.59 12.84
CA CYS A 176 -3.46 -6.81 12.06
C CYS A 176 -3.84 -8.00 12.94
N THR A 177 -4.77 -8.83 12.49
CA THR A 177 -5.15 -10.06 13.21
C THR A 177 -4.09 -11.16 13.08
N ALA A 178 -3.41 -11.22 11.94
CA ALA A 178 -2.38 -12.21 11.65
C ALA A 178 -1.29 -11.65 10.70
N PRO A 179 -0.46 -10.70 11.16
CA PRO A 179 0.61 -10.15 10.31
C PRO A 179 1.68 -11.20 9.99
N ALA A 180 2.07 -11.30 8.71
CA ALA A 180 3.25 -12.07 8.33
C ALA A 180 4.52 -11.38 8.82
N TYR A 181 5.52 -12.17 9.25
CA TYR A 181 6.74 -11.67 9.87
C TYR A 181 8.01 -12.24 9.22
N ASP A 182 7.88 -12.94 8.10
CA ASP A 182 8.99 -13.51 7.35
C ASP A 182 9.80 -12.42 6.63
N GLY A 183 11.06 -12.74 6.37
CA GLY A 183 12.04 -11.87 5.75
C GLY A 183 12.95 -12.62 4.77
N PRO A 184 13.81 -11.90 4.03
CA PRO A 184 14.77 -12.49 3.12
C PRO A 184 15.71 -13.49 3.80
N GLY A 185 16.03 -14.58 3.10
CA GLY A 185 17.02 -15.56 3.56
C GLY A 185 16.64 -16.29 4.85
N CYS A 186 15.35 -16.63 5.02
CA CYS A 186 14.79 -17.29 6.22
C CYS A 186 14.92 -16.48 7.51
N ARG A 187 15.25 -15.18 7.42
CA ARG A 187 15.18 -14.27 8.57
C ARG A 187 13.72 -13.94 8.86
N THR A 188 13.47 -13.52 10.09
CA THR A 188 12.17 -13.00 10.51
C THR A 188 12.32 -11.57 11.02
N ALA A 189 11.20 -10.88 11.23
CA ALA A 189 11.20 -9.56 11.87
C ALA A 189 11.99 -9.56 13.20
N LEU A 190 11.89 -10.63 14.00
CA LEU A 190 12.65 -10.74 15.26
C LEU A 190 14.16 -10.84 15.03
N HIS A 191 14.61 -11.57 14.00
CA HIS A 191 16.04 -11.66 13.69
C HIS A 191 16.65 -10.28 13.43
N THR A 192 15.95 -9.45 12.64
CA THR A 192 16.48 -8.12 12.30
C THR A 192 16.45 -7.14 13.47
N THR A 193 15.48 -7.23 14.40
CA THR A 193 15.49 -6.37 15.60
C THR A 193 16.62 -6.71 16.55
N VAL A 194 16.96 -8.00 16.69
CA VAL A 194 18.09 -8.46 17.50
C VAL A 194 19.42 -8.03 16.88
N ILE A 195 19.60 -8.24 15.57
CA ILE A 195 20.83 -7.84 14.84
C ILE A 195 21.04 -6.33 14.91
N SER A 196 19.98 -5.54 14.79
CA SER A 196 20.05 -4.07 14.84
C SER A 196 20.05 -3.48 16.25
N ASN A 197 20.05 -4.33 17.29
CA ASN A 197 19.94 -3.93 18.69
C ASN A 197 18.77 -2.95 18.95
N ASP A 198 17.59 -3.24 18.37
CA ASP A 198 16.35 -2.53 18.63
C ASP A 198 15.58 -3.23 19.77
N GLU A 199 15.91 -2.86 21.00
CA GLU A 199 15.30 -3.43 22.21
C GLU A 199 13.79 -3.23 22.25
N GLY A 200 13.30 -2.07 21.78
CA GLY A 200 11.88 -1.72 21.80
C GLY A 200 11.06 -2.65 20.90
N SER A 201 11.48 -2.82 19.65
CA SER A 201 10.80 -3.71 18.70
C SER A 201 10.99 -5.18 19.08
N THR A 202 12.17 -5.56 19.58
CA THR A 202 12.44 -6.93 20.07
C THR A 202 11.47 -7.31 21.18
N LYS A 203 11.34 -6.47 22.21
CA LYS A 203 10.39 -6.70 23.30
C LYS A 203 8.95 -6.80 22.79
N THR A 204 8.56 -5.90 21.89
CA THR A 204 7.21 -5.87 21.33
C THR A 204 6.87 -7.14 20.55
N LEU A 205 7.81 -7.68 19.78
CA LEU A 205 7.62 -8.92 19.03
C LEU A 205 7.54 -10.15 19.95
N LEU A 206 8.41 -10.22 20.97
CA LEU A 206 8.38 -11.30 21.97
C LEU A 206 7.10 -11.28 22.82
N ASP A 207 6.61 -10.09 23.17
CA ASP A 207 5.35 -9.92 23.90
C ASP A 207 4.14 -10.36 23.05
N TRP A 208 4.17 -10.08 21.75
CA TRP A 208 3.11 -10.48 20.81
C TRP A 208 3.07 -11.99 20.58
N LYS A 209 4.23 -12.64 20.43
CA LYS A 209 4.30 -14.08 20.18
C LYS A 209 5.44 -14.69 20.98
N LYS A 210 5.08 -15.13 22.20
CA LYS A 210 5.98 -15.72 23.20
C LYS A 210 6.70 -16.98 22.72
N ASP A 211 6.12 -17.67 21.74
CA ASP A 211 6.69 -18.86 21.12
C ASP A 211 7.69 -18.54 19.99
N LEU A 212 8.01 -17.27 19.72
CA LEU A 212 9.12 -16.87 18.83
C LEU A 212 10.49 -17.16 19.46
N ASP A 213 10.58 -18.17 20.32
CA ASP A 213 11.78 -18.46 21.08
C ASP A 213 12.97 -18.81 20.17
N TYR A 214 14.15 -18.68 20.76
CA TYR A 214 15.46 -18.95 20.16
C TYR A 214 15.60 -20.37 19.55
N SER A 215 14.63 -21.28 19.64
CA SER A 215 14.73 -22.62 19.03
C SER A 215 14.67 -22.59 17.50
N SER A 216 13.97 -21.61 16.92
CA SER A 216 13.94 -21.38 15.46
C SER A 216 15.30 -20.94 14.89
N TRP A 217 16.10 -20.25 15.71
CA TRP A 217 17.51 -19.91 15.42
C TRP A 217 18.41 -21.14 15.36
N TYR A 218 18.19 -22.14 16.22
CA TYR A 218 19.00 -23.36 16.30
C TYR A 218 18.69 -24.39 15.21
N GLN A 219 17.45 -24.45 14.71
CA GLN A 219 17.08 -25.38 13.63
C GLN A 219 17.52 -24.89 12.24
N SER A 220 17.52 -23.57 12.01
CA SER A 220 17.90 -22.99 10.72
C SER A 220 19.40 -23.08 10.42
N PHE A 221 20.25 -23.16 11.44
CA PHE A 221 21.71 -23.29 11.28
C PHE A 221 22.22 -24.72 11.05
N LYS A 222 21.37 -25.75 11.23
CA LYS A 222 21.77 -27.17 11.07
C LYS A 222 21.48 -27.78 9.70
N LEU A 223 20.94 -27.01 8.76
CA LEU A 223 20.57 -27.48 7.41
C LEU A 223 21.36 -26.80 6.27
N GLN A 224 22.51 -26.21 6.58
CA GLN A 224 23.57 -25.86 5.61
C GLN A 224 24.84 -26.61 5.97
#